data_AF-A0A1M7ZKZ4-F1
#
_entry.id   AF-A0A1M7ZKZ4-F1
#
_cell.length_a   1.000
_cell.length_b   1.000
_cell.length_c   1.000
_cell.angle_alpha   90.00
_cell.angle_beta   90.00
_cell.angle_gamma   90.00
#
_symmetry.space_group_name_H-M   'P 1'
#
loop_
_entity.id
_entity.type
_entity.pdbx_description
1 polymer ?
#
loop_
_entity_poly.entity_id
_entity_poly.type
_entity_poly.pdbx_seq_one_letter_code
_entity_poly.pdbx_strand_id
1 'polypeptide(L)'
;MSRVTRNAASPDDTRARIIEVAEESFRRVGYAKTTVADIANALEMSPANVYRFFPSKAAINDAILQRTLAEMEEIAWKCARADEPALDRIEAIALGMLRFNHNSLMHERRVHDMVTAAFDENWPSINKFIERFVTLIEGVIRDGIAKGELIAVDPGETAHVLKMTLVRFMHPVVVSQCWKEGDDPEADLRMLMRFLRRSLGNRPPAKTPARPVQQRLL
;
A
#
# COMPACT_ATOMS: atom_id res chain seq x y z
N MET A 1 -14.85 39.15 -35.64
CA MET A 1 -15.56 38.57 -34.48
C MET A 1 -15.40 37.05 -34.51
N SER A 2 -14.32 36.51 -33.96
CA SER A 2 -14.11 35.06 -33.86
C SER A 2 -14.71 34.55 -32.56
N ARG A 3 -15.73 33.70 -32.68
CA ARG A 3 -16.37 32.98 -31.60
C ARG A 3 -15.40 31.89 -31.13
N VAL A 4 -14.74 32.11 -30.00
CA VAL A 4 -13.94 31.08 -29.33
C VAL A 4 -14.89 29.93 -28.96
N THR A 5 -14.78 28.82 -29.68
CA THR A 5 -15.44 27.57 -29.34
C THR A 5 -14.94 27.12 -27.96
N ARG A 6 -15.83 27.14 -26.96
CA ARG A 6 -15.62 26.48 -25.67
C ARG A 6 -15.22 25.03 -25.97
N ASN A 7 -13.96 24.70 -25.68
CA ASN A 7 -13.47 23.34 -25.77
C ASN A 7 -14.23 22.52 -24.71
N ALA A 8 -15.19 21.70 -25.14
CA ALA A 8 -15.91 20.83 -24.23
C ALA A 8 -14.91 19.79 -23.71
N ALA A 9 -14.57 19.87 -22.42
CA ALA A 9 -13.69 18.90 -21.77
C ALA A 9 -14.20 17.48 -22.06
N SER A 10 -13.29 16.54 -22.34
CA SER A 10 -13.69 15.17 -22.62
C SER A 10 -14.42 14.57 -21.40
N PRO A 11 -15.24 13.51 -21.58
CA PRO A 11 -15.87 12.84 -20.46
C PRO A 11 -14.87 12.38 -19.37
N ASP A 12 -13.67 11.97 -19.79
CA ASP A 12 -12.60 11.55 -18.89
C ASP A 12 -12.00 12.72 -18.11
N ASP A 13 -11.81 13.87 -18.76
CA ASP A 13 -11.37 15.11 -18.10
C ASP A 13 -12.39 15.57 -17.04
N THR A 14 -13.69 15.42 -17.34
CA THR A 14 -14.74 15.81 -16.40
C THR A 14 -14.78 14.87 -15.19
N ARG A 15 -14.61 13.56 -15.41
CA ARG A 15 -14.53 12.58 -14.33
C ARG A 15 -13.33 12.85 -13.41
N ALA A 16 -12.17 13.17 -13.98
CA ALA A 16 -10.97 13.53 -13.23
C ALA A 16 -11.18 14.80 -12.38
N ARG A 17 -11.80 15.84 -12.96
CA ARG A 17 -12.12 17.08 -12.23
C ARG A 17 -13.09 16.85 -11.07
N ILE A 18 -14.08 15.98 -11.24
CA ILE A 18 -14.99 15.58 -10.13
C ILE A 18 -14.20 14.95 -8.99
N ILE A 19 -13.29 14.02 -9.29
CA ILE A 19 -12.44 13.37 -8.28
C ILE A 19 -11.57 14.40 -7.58
N GLU A 20 -10.90 15.29 -8.31
CA GLU A 20 -10.01 16.32 -7.75
C GLU A 20 -10.73 17.26 -6.78
N VAL A 21 -11.88 17.82 -7.19
CA VAL A 21 -12.66 18.75 -6.34
C VAL A 21 -13.26 18.03 -5.13
N ALA A 22 -13.70 16.78 -5.30
CA ALA A 22 -14.21 15.98 -4.20
C ALA A 22 -13.10 15.62 -3.20
N GLU A 23 -11.91 15.27 -3.68
CA GLU A 23 -10.73 14.98 -2.86
C GLU A 23 -10.31 16.21 -2.04
N GLU A 24 -10.23 17.40 -2.64
CA GLU A 24 -9.94 18.64 -1.91
C GLU A 24 -10.99 18.90 -0.82
N SER A 25 -12.27 18.68 -1.14
CA SER A 25 -13.36 18.81 -0.18
C SER A 25 -13.22 17.81 0.97
N PHE A 26 -12.81 16.58 0.69
CA PHE A 26 -12.58 15.56 1.72
C PHE A 26 -11.42 15.94 2.64
N ARG A 27 -10.31 16.45 2.09
CA ARG A 27 -9.16 16.95 2.88
C ARG A 27 -9.54 18.16 3.75
N ARG A 28 -10.47 19.01 3.30
CA ARG A 28 -10.92 20.19 4.05
C ARG A 28 -11.95 19.90 5.14
N VAL A 29 -13.04 19.20 4.79
CA VAL A 29 -14.21 19.02 5.68
C VAL A 29 -14.53 17.56 6.03
N GLY A 30 -14.01 16.60 5.27
CA GLY A 30 -14.13 15.16 5.53
C GLY A 30 -15.17 14.48 4.65
N TYR A 31 -14.87 13.24 4.22
CA TYR A 31 -15.69 12.49 3.25
C TYR A 31 -17.15 12.31 3.68
N ALA A 32 -17.39 12.06 4.97
CA ALA A 32 -18.75 11.89 5.49
C ALA A 32 -19.60 13.15 5.33
N LYS A 33 -19.00 14.34 5.50
CA LYS A 33 -19.69 15.64 5.48
C LYS A 33 -19.84 16.25 4.09
N THR A 34 -19.02 15.85 3.12
CA THR A 34 -19.11 16.35 1.74
C THR A 34 -20.27 15.69 0.99
N THR A 35 -21.20 16.46 0.42
CA THR A 35 -22.30 15.93 -0.40
C THR A 35 -22.00 16.02 -1.89
N VAL A 36 -22.74 15.26 -2.72
CA VAL A 36 -22.66 15.39 -4.19
C VAL A 36 -23.11 16.79 -4.64
N ALA A 37 -24.02 17.42 -3.90
CA ALA A 37 -24.43 18.80 -4.17
C ALA A 37 -23.29 19.79 -3.91
N ASP A 38 -22.53 19.63 -2.83
CA ASP A 38 -21.35 20.47 -2.57
C ASP A 38 -20.31 20.37 -3.68
N ILE A 39 -20.04 19.14 -4.15
CA ILE A 39 -19.11 18.87 -5.26
C ILE A 39 -19.62 19.50 -6.56
N ALA A 40 -20.91 19.32 -6.87
CA ALA A 40 -21.53 19.89 -8.07
C ALA A 40 -21.48 21.42 -8.05
N ASN A 41 -21.80 22.04 -6.91
CA ASN A 41 -21.72 23.48 -6.72
C ASN A 41 -20.30 24.02 -6.92
N ALA A 42 -19.29 23.34 -6.38
CA ALA A 42 -17.89 23.73 -6.55
C ALA A 42 -17.40 23.62 -8.00
N LEU A 43 -18.05 22.80 -8.83
CA LEU A 43 -17.74 22.63 -10.26
C LEU A 43 -18.64 23.45 -11.19
N GLU A 44 -19.57 24.25 -10.64
CA GLU A 44 -20.61 24.95 -11.41
C GLU A 44 -21.46 24.00 -12.28
N MET A 45 -21.73 22.81 -11.76
CA MET A 45 -22.51 21.76 -12.40
C MET A 45 -23.81 21.49 -11.63
N SER A 46 -24.81 20.89 -12.29
CA SER A 46 -25.95 20.32 -11.58
C SER A 46 -25.56 18.97 -10.94
N PRO A 47 -26.14 18.59 -9.79
CA PRO A 47 -25.93 17.26 -9.22
C PRO A 47 -26.27 16.13 -10.20
N ALA A 48 -27.31 16.30 -11.02
CA ALA A 48 -27.68 15.36 -12.07
C ALA A 48 -26.54 15.14 -13.09
N ASN A 49 -25.77 16.18 -13.42
CA ASN A 49 -24.63 16.05 -14.31
C ASN A 49 -23.49 15.25 -13.64
N VAL A 50 -23.23 15.44 -12.34
CA VAL A 50 -22.26 14.61 -11.60
C VAL A 50 -22.67 13.13 -11.58
N TYR A 51 -23.97 12.85 -11.37
CA TYR A 51 -24.49 11.48 -11.40
C TYR A 51 -24.36 10.79 -12.76
N ARG A 52 -24.19 11.55 -13.86
CA ARG A 52 -23.86 10.99 -15.18
C ARG A 52 -22.48 10.32 -15.23
N PHE A 53 -21.55 10.75 -14.39
CA PHE A 53 -20.18 10.23 -14.32
C PHE A 53 -19.97 9.25 -13.16
N PHE A 54 -20.73 9.42 -12.07
CA PHE A 54 -20.65 8.56 -10.90
C PHE A 54 -22.05 8.17 -10.43
N PRO A 55 -22.39 6.86 -10.38
CA PRO A 55 -23.74 6.43 -10.06
C PRO A 55 -24.15 6.72 -8.60
N SER A 56 -23.20 7.00 -7.71
CA SER A 56 -23.45 7.28 -6.30
C SER A 56 -22.31 8.06 -5.65
N LYS A 57 -22.56 8.62 -4.45
CA LYS A 57 -21.49 9.16 -3.59
C LYS A 57 -20.44 8.10 -3.25
N ALA A 58 -20.87 6.85 -3.01
CA ALA A 58 -19.96 5.75 -2.73
C ALA A 58 -19.00 5.47 -3.90
N ALA A 59 -19.46 5.59 -5.15
CA ALA A 59 -18.60 5.45 -6.33
C ALA A 59 -17.58 6.59 -6.45
N ILE A 60 -17.91 7.80 -6.00
CA ILE A 60 -16.95 8.92 -5.90
C ILE A 60 -15.92 8.61 -4.81
N ASN A 61 -16.38 8.17 -3.63
CA ASN A 61 -15.49 7.84 -2.52
C ASN A 61 -14.50 6.73 -2.91
N ASP A 62 -14.98 5.65 -3.53
CA ASP A 62 -14.14 4.52 -3.97
C ASP A 62 -13.13 4.95 -5.04
N ALA A 63 -13.50 5.86 -5.95
CA ALA A 63 -12.58 6.40 -6.95
C ALA A 63 -11.49 7.29 -6.35
N ILE A 64 -11.81 8.09 -5.32
CA ILE A 64 -10.82 8.88 -4.58
C ILE A 64 -9.90 7.94 -3.80
N LEU A 65 -10.45 6.94 -3.11
CA LEU A 65 -9.68 5.93 -2.40
C LEU A 65 -8.72 5.20 -3.35
N GLN A 66 -9.19 4.81 -4.55
CA GLN A 66 -8.34 4.18 -5.56
C GLN A 66 -7.13 5.04 -5.92
N ARG A 67 -7.31 6.37 -6.01
CA ARG A 67 -6.20 7.31 -6.24
C ARG A 67 -5.24 7.35 -5.06
N THR A 68 -5.74 7.42 -3.83
CA THR A 68 -4.91 7.37 -2.61
C THR A 68 -4.10 6.06 -2.52
N LEU A 69 -4.72 4.92 -2.82
CA LEU A 69 -4.05 3.62 -2.80
C LEU A 69 -3.03 3.46 -3.95
N ALA A 70 -3.24 4.12 -5.09
CA ALA A 70 -2.29 4.08 -6.21
C ALA A 70 -0.93 4.68 -5.82
N GLU A 71 -0.91 5.73 -4.98
CA GLU A 71 0.34 6.30 -4.45
C GLU A 71 1.09 5.28 -3.56
N MET A 72 0.36 4.56 -2.71
CA MET A 72 0.91 3.48 -1.88
C MET A 72 1.48 2.34 -2.75
N GLU A 73 0.73 1.93 -3.77
CA GLU A 73 1.16 0.89 -4.71
C GLU A 73 2.43 1.29 -5.46
N GLU A 74 2.55 2.56 -5.88
CA GLU A 74 3.74 3.03 -6.57
C GLU A 74 5.00 2.93 -5.70
N ILE A 75 4.89 3.26 -4.41
CA ILE A 75 5.98 3.09 -3.43
C ILE A 75 6.38 1.61 -3.34
N ALA A 76 5.41 0.71 -3.18
CA ALA A 76 5.69 -0.71 -3.08
C ALA A 76 6.32 -1.28 -4.36
N TRP A 77 5.83 -0.89 -5.53
CA TRP A 77 6.39 -1.31 -6.82
C TRP A 77 7.82 -0.83 -7.03
N LYS A 78 8.16 0.39 -6.59
CA LYS A 78 9.54 0.90 -6.64
C LYS A 78 10.46 0.03 -5.80
N CYS A 79 10.09 -0.24 -4.54
CA CYS A 79 10.86 -1.13 -3.67
C CYS A 79 10.95 -2.56 -4.22
N ALA A 80 9.85 -3.08 -4.75
CA ALA A 80 9.80 -4.42 -5.33
C ALA A 80 10.62 -4.55 -6.62
N ARG A 81 11.04 -3.47 -7.28
CA ARG A 81 11.86 -3.52 -8.50
C ARG A 81 13.32 -3.15 -8.26
N ALA A 82 13.69 -2.84 -7.02
CA ALA A 82 15.05 -2.54 -6.66
C ALA A 82 15.97 -3.75 -6.91
N ASP A 83 17.22 -3.47 -7.29
CA ASP A 83 18.26 -4.49 -7.42
C ASP A 83 18.87 -4.80 -6.05
N GLU A 84 18.03 -5.34 -5.17
CA GLU A 84 18.34 -5.67 -3.78
C GLU A 84 17.83 -7.10 -3.50
N PRO A 85 18.37 -7.79 -2.49
CA PRO A 85 17.89 -9.12 -2.13
C PRO A 85 16.39 -9.12 -1.77
N ALA A 86 15.71 -10.24 -2.02
CA ALA A 86 14.26 -10.35 -1.91
C ALA A 86 13.71 -9.93 -0.53
N LEU A 87 14.36 -10.31 0.56
CA LEU A 87 13.93 -9.91 1.91
C LEU A 87 14.20 -8.44 2.23
N ASP A 88 15.22 -7.83 1.62
CA ASP A 88 15.48 -6.39 1.77
C ASP A 88 14.43 -5.57 1.00
N ARG A 89 14.00 -6.05 -0.17
CA ARG A 89 12.84 -5.48 -0.90
C ARG A 89 11.55 -5.58 -0.09
N ILE A 90 11.27 -6.73 0.53
CA ILE A 90 10.08 -6.92 1.39
C ILE A 90 10.13 -5.97 2.60
N GLU A 91 11.28 -5.82 3.25
CA GLU A 91 11.46 -4.88 4.36
C GLU A 91 11.22 -3.44 3.90
N ALA A 92 11.77 -3.04 2.75
CA ALA A 92 11.58 -1.71 2.18
C ALA A 92 10.10 -1.43 1.84
N ILE A 93 9.37 -2.40 1.29
CA ILE A 93 7.93 -2.30 1.05
C ILE A 93 7.18 -2.05 2.37
N ALA A 94 7.44 -2.87 3.39
CA ALA A 94 6.78 -2.76 4.69
C ALA A 94 7.07 -1.42 5.38
N LEU A 95 8.32 -0.96 5.36
CA LEU A 95 8.72 0.36 5.87
C LEU A 95 8.06 1.50 5.10
N GLY A 96 7.98 1.40 3.76
CA GLY A 96 7.31 2.39 2.92
C GLY A 96 5.83 2.53 3.29
N MET A 97 5.14 1.40 3.47
CA MET A 97 3.74 1.37 3.91
C MET A 97 3.54 1.93 5.31
N LEU A 98 4.42 1.57 6.25
CA LEU A 98 4.38 2.07 7.62
C LEU A 98 4.52 3.59 7.66
N ARG A 99 5.48 4.14 6.91
CA ARG A 99 5.74 5.58 6.80
C ARG A 99 4.61 6.32 6.09
N PHE A 100 4.03 5.73 5.04
CA PHE A 100 2.86 6.30 4.37
C PHE A 100 1.68 6.44 5.34
N ASN A 101 1.36 5.38 6.08
CA ASN A 101 0.28 5.40 7.07
C ASN A 101 0.54 6.44 8.17
N HIS A 102 1.76 6.50 8.70
CA HIS A 102 2.16 7.50 9.68
C HIS A 102 1.98 8.93 9.13
N ASN A 103 2.47 9.20 7.92
CA ASN A 103 2.33 10.50 7.29
C ASN A 103 0.86 10.89 7.09
N SER A 104 0.04 9.93 6.62
CA SER A 104 -1.40 10.15 6.43
C SER A 104 -2.11 10.45 7.77
N LEU A 105 -1.79 9.71 8.84
CA LEU A 105 -2.36 9.94 10.17
C LEU A 105 -1.99 11.33 10.74
N MET A 106 -0.74 11.76 10.56
CA MET A 106 -0.22 13.00 11.16
C MET A 106 -0.59 14.25 10.37
N HIS A 107 -0.61 14.18 9.04
CA HIS A 107 -0.74 15.37 8.17
C HIS A 107 -2.04 15.40 7.36
N GLU A 108 -2.68 14.26 7.13
CA GLU A 108 -3.85 14.11 6.26
C GLU A 108 -4.98 13.36 6.98
N ARG A 109 -5.25 13.71 8.25
CA ARG A 109 -6.15 12.98 9.15
C ARG A 109 -7.50 12.60 8.53
N ARG A 110 -8.10 13.48 7.73
CA ARG A 110 -9.39 13.21 7.09
C ARG A 110 -9.32 12.15 5.98
N VAL A 111 -8.18 12.08 5.27
CA VAL A 111 -7.89 11.00 4.32
C VAL A 111 -7.68 9.71 5.09
N HIS A 112 -6.93 9.74 6.19
CA HIS A 112 -6.75 8.58 7.07
C HIS A 112 -8.10 8.03 7.59
N ASP A 113 -9.02 8.91 8.02
CA ASP A 113 -10.36 8.53 8.46
C ASP A 113 -11.17 7.86 7.34
N MET A 114 -11.05 8.35 6.09
CA MET A 114 -11.69 7.74 4.93
C MET A 114 -11.12 6.34 4.64
N VAL A 115 -9.79 6.19 4.63
CA VAL A 115 -9.14 4.90 4.40
C VAL A 115 -9.56 3.90 5.47
N THR A 116 -9.59 4.33 6.74
CA THR A 116 -10.06 3.49 7.86
C THR A 116 -11.49 3.00 7.64
N ALA A 117 -12.41 3.91 7.31
CA ALA A 117 -13.80 3.54 7.03
C ALA A 117 -13.92 2.59 5.83
N ALA A 118 -13.09 2.76 4.80
CA ALA A 118 -13.07 1.87 3.65
C ALA A 118 -12.63 0.44 3.99
N PHE A 119 -11.73 0.26 4.97
CA PHE A 119 -11.39 -1.07 5.50
C PHE A 119 -12.58 -1.67 6.27
N ASP A 120 -13.21 -0.89 7.15
CA ASP A 120 -14.33 -1.35 7.98
C ASP A 120 -15.57 -1.73 7.14
N GLU A 121 -15.86 -0.95 6.10
CA GLU A 121 -16.99 -1.15 5.18
C GLU A 121 -16.65 -2.03 3.97
N ASN A 122 -15.42 -2.56 3.90
CA ASN A 122 -14.95 -3.47 2.86
C ASN A 122 -15.13 -2.93 1.43
N TRP A 123 -14.69 -1.69 1.18
CA TRP A 123 -14.84 -1.06 -0.14
C TRP A 123 -14.06 -1.83 -1.23
N PRO A 124 -14.57 -1.88 -2.48
CA PRO A 124 -13.97 -2.68 -3.54
C PRO A 124 -12.49 -2.38 -3.81
N SER A 125 -12.07 -1.11 -3.70
CA SER A 125 -10.67 -0.73 -3.93
C SER A 125 -9.70 -1.27 -2.88
N ILE A 126 -10.14 -1.50 -1.63
CA ILE A 126 -9.31 -2.12 -0.58
C ILE A 126 -9.00 -3.57 -0.94
N ASN A 127 -10.01 -4.34 -1.34
CA ASN A 127 -9.81 -5.74 -1.72
C ASN A 127 -8.84 -5.87 -2.89
N LYS A 128 -9.02 -5.06 -3.94
CA LYS A 128 -8.10 -5.02 -5.08
C LYS A 128 -6.69 -4.60 -4.69
N PHE A 129 -6.54 -3.67 -3.73
CA PHE A 129 -5.23 -3.27 -3.22
C PHE A 129 -4.55 -4.43 -2.47
N ILE A 130 -5.27 -5.14 -1.60
CA ILE A 130 -4.76 -6.30 -0.87
C ILE A 130 -4.34 -7.42 -1.83
N GLU A 131 -5.16 -7.73 -2.84
CA GLU A 131 -4.84 -8.74 -3.87
C GLU A 131 -3.58 -8.39 -4.65
N ARG A 132 -3.46 -7.12 -5.09
CA ARG A 132 -2.26 -6.62 -5.79
C ARG A 132 -1.03 -6.66 -4.90
N PHE A 133 -1.17 -6.36 -3.61
CA PHE A 133 -0.09 -6.45 -2.65
C PHE A 133 0.41 -7.89 -2.46
N VAL A 134 -0.50 -8.86 -2.30
CA VAL A 134 -0.12 -10.29 -2.20
C VAL A 134 0.61 -10.74 -3.47
N THR A 135 0.09 -10.38 -4.64
CA THR A 135 0.71 -10.68 -5.94
C THR A 135 2.11 -10.09 -6.06
N LEU A 136 2.30 -8.86 -5.56
CA LEU A 136 3.60 -8.19 -5.54
C LEU A 136 4.62 -8.97 -4.70
N ILE A 137 4.24 -9.33 -3.47
CA ILE A 137 5.11 -10.07 -2.55
C ILE A 137 5.43 -11.46 -3.09
N GLU A 138 4.46 -12.15 -3.69
CA GLU A 138 4.67 -13.44 -4.36
C GLU A 138 5.73 -13.31 -5.47
N GLY A 139 5.64 -12.26 -6.30
CA GLY A 139 6.63 -11.98 -7.33
C GLY A 139 8.05 -11.78 -6.77
N VAL A 140 8.17 -11.07 -5.64
CA VAL A 140 9.47 -10.87 -4.96
C VAL A 140 10.02 -12.19 -4.43
N ILE A 141 9.18 -13.03 -3.82
CA ILE A 141 9.59 -14.34 -3.30
C ILE A 141 10.05 -15.25 -4.45
N ARG A 142 9.28 -15.31 -5.55
CA ARG A 142 9.60 -16.12 -6.72
C ARG A 142 10.94 -15.73 -7.33
N ASP A 143 11.21 -14.43 -7.44
CA ASP A 143 12.49 -13.90 -7.92
C ASP A 143 13.65 -14.28 -6.97
N GLY A 144 13.45 -14.13 -5.66
CA GLY A 144 14.45 -14.52 -4.65
C GLY A 144 14.78 -16.03 -4.66
N ILE A 145 13.80 -16.89 -4.90
CA ILE A 145 14.01 -18.34 -5.08
C ILE A 145 14.82 -18.59 -6.36
N ALA A 146 14.44 -17.96 -7.48
CA ALA A 146 15.13 -18.15 -8.76
C ALA A 146 16.60 -17.71 -8.72
N LYS A 147 16.91 -16.67 -7.93
CA LYS A 147 18.27 -16.18 -7.68
C LYS A 147 19.04 -16.97 -6.61
N GLY A 148 18.37 -17.92 -5.94
CA GLY A 148 18.96 -18.71 -4.85
C GLY A 148 19.17 -17.95 -3.54
N GLU A 149 18.56 -16.77 -3.39
CA GLU A 149 18.57 -15.96 -2.18
C GLU A 149 17.66 -16.54 -1.08
N LEU A 150 16.57 -17.18 -1.50
CA LEU A 150 15.58 -17.82 -0.64
C LEU A 150 15.61 -19.34 -0.80
N ILE A 151 15.30 -20.06 0.27
CA ILE A 151 15.07 -21.51 0.21
C ILE A 151 13.83 -21.81 -0.65
N ALA A 152 13.74 -23.03 -1.17
CA ALA A 152 12.58 -23.47 -1.93
C ALA A 152 11.33 -23.59 -1.01
N VAL A 153 10.34 -22.74 -1.26
CA VAL A 153 9.03 -22.69 -0.60
C VAL A 153 7.95 -22.47 -1.66
N ASP A 154 6.68 -22.66 -1.30
CA ASP A 154 5.57 -22.21 -2.15
C ASP A 154 5.46 -20.66 -2.09
N PRO A 155 5.64 -19.94 -3.22
CA PRO A 155 5.63 -18.48 -3.21
C PRO A 155 4.28 -17.88 -2.82
N GLY A 156 3.17 -18.51 -3.23
CA GLY A 156 1.83 -18.01 -3.01
C GLY A 156 1.40 -18.15 -1.55
N GLU A 157 1.63 -19.33 -0.97
CA GLU A 157 1.41 -19.59 0.46
C GLU A 157 2.27 -18.66 1.32
N THR A 158 3.55 -18.54 0.98
CA THR A 158 4.48 -17.67 1.71
C THR A 158 4.07 -16.20 1.63
N ALA A 159 3.64 -15.71 0.45
CA ALA A 159 3.13 -14.35 0.29
C ALA A 159 1.88 -14.10 1.14
N HIS A 160 0.99 -15.08 1.24
CA HIS A 160 -0.21 -14.98 2.07
C HIS A 160 0.14 -14.90 3.57
N VAL A 161 1.07 -15.74 4.04
CA VAL A 161 1.58 -15.71 5.42
C VAL A 161 2.26 -14.38 5.73
N LEU A 162 3.07 -13.84 4.80
CA LEU A 162 3.68 -12.53 4.96
C LEU A 162 2.64 -11.42 5.02
N LYS A 163 1.59 -11.45 4.17
CA LYS A 163 0.49 -10.49 4.26
C LYS A 163 -0.18 -10.52 5.63
N MET A 164 -0.45 -11.70 6.19
CA MET A 164 -1.03 -11.83 7.54
C MET A 164 -0.11 -11.27 8.62
N THR A 165 1.19 -11.53 8.51
CA THR A 165 2.19 -11.11 9.50
C THR A 165 2.49 -9.62 9.43
N LEU A 166 2.46 -9.03 8.23
CA LEU A 166 2.76 -7.63 8.00
C LEU A 166 1.59 -6.68 8.30
N VAL A 167 0.41 -7.20 8.65
CA VAL A 167 -0.80 -6.40 8.90
C VAL A 167 -0.57 -5.28 9.93
N ARG A 168 0.24 -5.54 10.95
CA ARG A 168 0.60 -4.56 12.01
C ARG A 168 1.33 -3.33 11.47
N PHE A 169 2.02 -3.44 10.35
CA PHE A 169 2.81 -2.36 9.77
C PHE A 169 2.09 -1.63 8.63
N MET A 170 0.95 -2.16 8.17
CA MET A 170 0.31 -1.70 6.94
C MET A 170 -1.15 -1.32 7.12
N HIS A 171 -1.87 -1.93 8.08
CA HIS A 171 -3.28 -1.65 8.30
C HIS A 171 -3.45 -0.34 9.08
N PRO A 172 -4.18 0.67 8.55
CA PRO A 172 -4.22 2.02 9.12
C PRO A 172 -4.68 2.06 10.59
N VAL A 173 -5.70 1.27 10.94
CA VAL A 173 -6.21 1.17 12.32
C VAL A 173 -5.16 0.59 13.27
N VAL A 174 -4.55 -0.54 12.92
CA VAL A 174 -3.58 -1.25 13.77
C VAL A 174 -2.32 -0.40 13.95
N VAL A 175 -1.84 0.19 12.85
CA VAL A 175 -0.83 1.24 12.84
C VAL A 175 -1.19 2.31 13.88
N SER A 176 -2.32 3.01 13.71
CA SER A 176 -2.74 4.08 14.62
C SER A 176 -2.77 3.66 16.10
N GLN A 177 -3.14 2.41 16.40
CA GLN A 177 -3.11 1.85 17.75
C GLN A 177 -1.68 1.70 18.29
N CYS A 178 -0.76 1.12 17.52
CA CYS A 178 0.65 0.96 17.92
C CYS A 178 1.26 2.31 18.36
N TRP A 179 1.02 3.38 17.59
CA TRP A 179 1.52 4.72 17.96
C TRP A 179 0.85 5.31 19.19
N LYS A 180 -0.43 5.02 19.45
CA LYS A 180 -1.12 5.48 20.67
C LYS A 180 -0.60 4.78 21.92
N GLU A 181 -0.18 3.52 21.78
CA GLU A 181 0.37 2.69 22.86
C GLU A 181 1.85 2.99 23.13
N GLY A 182 2.51 3.77 22.27
CA GLY A 182 3.92 4.15 22.41
C GLY A 182 4.88 3.10 21.88
N ASP A 183 4.41 2.18 21.03
CA ASP A 183 5.24 1.15 20.41
C ASP A 183 6.24 1.75 19.39
N ASP A 184 7.32 1.02 19.12
CA ASP A 184 8.26 1.28 18.01
C ASP A 184 8.00 0.27 16.87
N PRO A 185 7.08 0.54 15.94
CA PRO A 185 6.75 -0.38 14.86
C PRO A 185 7.93 -0.61 13.91
N GLU A 186 8.90 0.30 13.81
CA GLU A 186 10.12 0.05 13.03
C GLU A 186 11.03 -0.97 13.72
N ALA A 187 11.12 -0.94 15.06
CA ALA A 187 11.86 -1.97 15.81
C ALA A 187 11.20 -3.34 15.74
N ASP A 188 9.87 -3.39 15.83
CA ASP A 188 9.08 -4.61 15.64
C ASP A 188 9.30 -5.20 14.24
N LEU A 189 9.27 -4.37 13.20
CA LEU A 189 9.53 -4.80 11.83
C LEU A 189 10.96 -5.34 11.67
N ARG A 190 11.96 -4.63 12.22
CA ARG A 190 13.35 -5.13 12.25
C ARG A 190 13.45 -6.50 12.92
N MET A 191 12.67 -6.75 13.97
CA MET A 191 12.62 -8.04 14.65
C MET A 191 12.01 -9.14 13.77
N LEU A 192 10.87 -8.86 13.15
CA LEU A 192 10.23 -9.76 12.20
C LEU A 192 11.18 -10.11 11.05
N MET A 193 11.82 -9.10 10.46
CA MET A 193 12.71 -9.31 9.31
C MET A 193 13.97 -10.10 9.69
N ARG A 194 14.46 -10.02 10.94
CA ARG A 194 15.52 -10.92 11.43
C ARG A 194 15.05 -12.37 11.50
N PHE A 195 13.80 -12.62 11.90
CA PHE A 195 13.22 -13.96 11.91
C PHE A 195 13.07 -14.50 10.49
N LEU A 196 12.49 -13.73 9.57
CA LEU A 196 12.29 -14.11 8.17
C LEU A 196 13.60 -14.44 7.46
N ARG A 197 14.67 -13.67 7.70
CA ARG A 197 16.00 -13.97 7.15
C ARG A 197 16.58 -15.29 7.64
N ARG A 198 16.22 -15.76 8.83
CA ARG A 198 16.66 -17.06 9.36
C ARG A 198 15.82 -18.22 8.85
N SER A 199 14.52 -18.00 8.61
CA SER A 199 13.60 -19.05 8.17
C SER A 199 13.58 -19.23 6.66
N LEU A 200 13.69 -18.13 5.89
CA LEU A 200 13.58 -18.14 4.43
C LEU A 200 14.92 -17.90 3.71
N GLY A 201 15.90 -17.27 4.36
CA GLY A 201 17.18 -16.96 3.74
C GLY A 201 17.98 -18.22 3.45
N ASN A 202 18.43 -18.37 2.20
CA ASN A 202 19.31 -19.46 1.82
C ASN A 202 20.73 -19.18 2.31
N ARG A 203 21.11 -19.73 3.47
CA ARG A 203 22.50 -19.64 3.93
C ARG A 203 23.35 -20.67 3.19
N PRO A 204 24.54 -20.32 2.67
CA PRO A 204 25.49 -21.34 2.26
C PRO A 204 25.75 -22.26 3.46
N PRO A 205 25.88 -23.59 3.25
CA PRO A 205 26.14 -24.53 4.34
C PRO A 205 27.36 -24.07 5.13
N ALA A 206 27.26 -24.08 6.46
CA ALA A 206 28.39 -23.75 7.31
C ALA A 206 29.59 -24.60 6.88
N LYS A 207 30.70 -23.96 6.49
CA LYS A 207 31.96 -24.67 6.21
C LYS A 207 32.26 -25.55 7.41
N THR A 208 32.20 -26.87 7.24
CA THR A 208 32.57 -27.80 8.29
C THR A 208 34.00 -27.45 8.72
N PRO A 209 34.26 -27.15 10.00
CA PRO A 209 35.61 -26.86 10.45
C PRO A 209 36.48 -28.09 10.12
N ALA A 210 37.55 -27.87 9.38
CA ALA A 210 38.51 -28.93 9.05
C ALA A 210 38.95 -29.58 10.36
N ARG A 211 38.75 -30.91 10.48
CA ARG A 211 39.23 -31.65 11.64
C ARG A 211 40.73 -31.38 11.79
N PRO A 212 41.22 -30.96 12.97
CA PRO A 212 42.65 -30.78 13.17
C PRO A 212 43.33 -32.12 12.90
N VAL A 213 44.27 -32.10 11.96
CA VAL A 213 45.14 -33.24 11.66
C VAL A 213 45.89 -33.55 12.96
N GLN A 214 45.54 -34.67 13.60
CA GLN A 214 46.31 -35.19 14.73
C GLN A 214 47.73 -35.48 14.23
N GLN A 215 48.67 -34.62 14.59
CA GLN A 215 50.10 -34.89 14.44
C GLN A 215 50.40 -36.14 15.26
N ARG A 216 50.69 -37.25 14.57
CA ARG A 216 51.28 -38.44 15.19
C ARG A 216 52.68 -38.04 15.67
N LEU A 217 52.83 -38.02 16.99
CA LEU A 217 54.14 -38.00 17.64
C LEU A 217 54.91 -39.26 17.20
N LEU A 218 56.11 -39.03 16.64
CA LEU A 218 57.22 -39.98 16.63
C LEU A 218 58.27 -39.44 17.60
#